data_AF-A0A1V5UIM8-F1
#
_entry.id   AF-A0A1V5UIM8-F1
#
_cell.length_a   1.000
_cell.length_b   1.000
_cell.length_c   1.000
_cell.angle_alpha   90.00
_cell.angle_beta   90.00
_cell.angle_gamma   90.00
#
_symmetry.space_group_name_H-M   'P 1'
#
loop_
_entity.id
_entity.type
_entity.pdbx_description
1 polymer ?
#
loop_
_entity_poly.entity_id
_entity_poly.type
_entity_poly.pdbx_seq_one_letter_code
_entity_poly.pdbx_strand_id
1 'polypeptide(L)'
;MILLLTGLILTVSIETPTAWFFGYRSRNEIAAVALASVVTNPPLNYIIAVCATFDLVKIDFTFILALEAAVVAVEWRILLYALGGDSRRHFKTSLIMNAISFLFGLWLFHPHSV
;
A
#
# COMPACT_ATOMS: atom_id res chain seq x y z
N MET A 1 -2.31 17.46 -3.38
CA MET A 1 -3.42 16.79 -4.11
C MET A 1 -2.93 15.98 -5.30
N ILE A 2 -2.14 16.55 -6.22
CA ILE A 2 -1.57 15.81 -7.38
C ILE A 2 -0.75 14.59 -6.92
N LEU A 3 0.14 14.75 -5.93
CA LEU A 3 0.97 13.66 -5.39
C LEU A 3 0.16 12.49 -4.79
N LEU A 4 -1.01 12.77 -4.20
CA LEU A 4 -1.86 11.72 -3.59
C LEU A 4 -2.54 10.86 -4.67
N LEU A 5 -3.02 11.51 -5.74
CA LEU A 5 -3.64 10.81 -6.87
C LEU A 5 -2.60 10.02 -7.67
N THR A 6 -1.43 10.61 -7.91
CA THR A 6 -0.31 9.91 -8.57
C THR A 6 0.14 8.70 -7.76
N GLY A 7 0.31 8.85 -6.45
CA GLY A 7 0.65 7.74 -5.55
C GLY A 7 -0.40 6.64 -5.58
N LEU A 8 -1.70 7.00 -5.53
CA LEU A 8 -2.77 6.02 -5.60
C LEU A 8 -2.79 5.24 -6.93
N ILE A 9 -2.66 5.93 -8.06
CA ILE A 9 -2.64 5.29 -9.39
C ILE A 9 -1.44 4.35 -9.48
N LEU A 10 -0.28 4.77 -9.00
CA LEU A 10 0.93 3.96 -8.99
C LEU A 10 0.72 2.70 -8.14
N THR A 11 0.20 2.83 -6.92
CA THR A 11 -0.05 1.70 -6.04
C THR A 11 -1.05 0.71 -6.63
N VAL A 12 -2.21 1.18 -7.11
CA VAL A 12 -3.18 0.29 -7.76
C VAL A 12 -2.57 -0.40 -8.99
N SER A 13 -1.76 0.31 -9.77
CA SER A 13 -1.10 -0.27 -10.94
C SER A 13 -0.06 -1.34 -10.59
N ILE A 14 0.52 -1.31 -9.38
CA ILE A 14 1.52 -2.28 -8.91
C ILE A 14 0.85 -3.45 -8.19
N GLU A 15 -0.11 -3.18 -7.31
CA GLU A 15 -0.71 -4.19 -6.44
C GLU A 15 -1.66 -5.11 -7.20
N THR A 16 -2.38 -4.59 -8.19
CA THR A 16 -3.32 -5.40 -8.97
C THR A 16 -2.63 -6.49 -9.78
N PRO A 17 -1.55 -6.22 -10.55
CA PRO A 17 -0.76 -7.26 -11.21
C PRO A 17 -0.06 -8.20 -10.23
N THR A 18 0.42 -7.68 -9.10
CA THR A 18 1.06 -8.49 -8.05
C THR A 18 0.07 -9.50 -7.48
N ALA A 19 -1.13 -9.08 -7.08
CA ALA A 19 -2.19 -9.98 -6.64
C ALA A 19 -2.52 -11.05 -7.68
N TRP A 20 -2.57 -10.67 -8.96
CA TRP A 20 -2.82 -11.61 -10.05
C TRP A 20 -1.74 -12.70 -10.16
N PHE A 21 -0.47 -12.34 -9.94
CA PHE A 21 0.64 -13.27 -9.87
C PHE A 21 0.53 -14.21 -8.65
N PHE A 22 0.00 -13.73 -7.53
CA PHE A 22 -0.28 -14.50 -6.30
C PHE A 22 -1.60 -15.30 -6.33
N GLY A 23 -2.21 -15.43 -7.50
CA GLY A 23 -3.35 -16.33 -7.72
C GLY A 23 -4.72 -15.70 -7.46
N TYR A 24 -4.83 -14.38 -7.33
CA TYR A 24 -6.11 -13.68 -7.33
C TYR A 24 -6.53 -13.51 -8.78
N ARG A 25 -7.54 -14.25 -9.24
CA ARG A 25 -7.87 -14.35 -10.68
C ARG A 25 -9.29 -13.95 -10.99
N SER A 26 -10.18 -13.99 -10.01
CA SER A 26 -11.55 -13.54 -10.21
C SER A 26 -11.64 -12.01 -10.22
N ARG A 27 -12.63 -11.48 -10.94
CA ARG A 27 -12.90 -10.04 -10.97
C ARG A 27 -13.15 -9.47 -9.57
N ASN A 28 -13.81 -10.24 -8.70
CA ASN A 28 -14.11 -9.82 -7.33
C ASN A 28 -12.86 -9.76 -6.47
N GLU A 29 -11.96 -10.73 -6.60
CA GLU A 29 -10.66 -10.73 -5.91
C GLU A 29 -9.80 -9.54 -6.31
N ILE A 30 -9.71 -9.27 -7.61
CA ILE A 30 -8.97 -8.13 -8.15
C ILE A 30 -9.58 -6.79 -7.72
N ALA A 31 -10.90 -6.68 -7.73
CA ALA A 31 -11.60 -5.50 -7.24
C ALA A 31 -11.39 -5.29 -5.74
N ALA A 32 -11.38 -6.36 -4.94
CA ALA A 32 -11.13 -6.28 -3.50
C ALA A 32 -9.72 -5.76 -3.20
N VAL A 33 -8.71 -6.22 -3.95
CA VAL A 33 -7.34 -5.71 -3.84
C VAL A 33 -7.29 -4.22 -4.18
N ALA A 34 -7.80 -3.82 -5.34
CA ALA A 34 -7.77 -2.42 -5.75
C ALA A 34 -8.52 -1.51 -4.77
N LEU A 35 -9.67 -1.94 -4.24
CA LEU A 35 -10.42 -1.20 -3.23
C LEU A 35 -9.68 -1.13 -1.90
N ALA A 36 -9.02 -2.21 -1.48
CA ALA A 36 -8.18 -2.18 -0.28
C ALA A 36 -7.08 -1.13 -0.42
N SER A 37 -6.36 -1.13 -1.55
CA SER A 37 -5.32 -0.14 -1.86
C SER A 37 -5.85 1.29 -1.85
N VAL A 38 -7.04 1.51 -2.42
CA VAL A 38 -7.72 2.83 -2.43
C VAL A 38 -8.12 3.28 -1.04
N VAL A 39 -8.46 2.36 -0.14
CA VAL A 39 -8.83 2.69 1.23
C VAL A 39 -7.59 2.95 2.11
N THR A 40 -6.47 2.27 1.87
CA THR A 40 -5.29 2.32 2.76
C THR A 40 -4.24 3.35 2.35
N ASN A 41 -3.97 3.50 1.05
CA ASN A 41 -2.87 4.35 0.58
C ASN A 41 -3.12 5.85 0.70
N PRO A 42 -4.32 6.40 0.39
CA PRO A 42 -4.56 7.82 0.57
C PRO A 42 -4.43 8.29 2.03
N PRO A 43 -4.95 7.56 3.04
CA PRO A 43 -4.68 7.88 4.44
C PRO A 43 -3.20 7.87 4.81
N LEU A 44 -2.44 6.85 4.39
CA LEU A 44 -1.00 6.78 4.66
C LEU A 44 -0.27 8.02 4.11
N ASN A 45 -0.49 8.32 2.83
CA ASN A 45 0.15 9.48 2.20
C ASN A 45 -0.32 10.81 2.79
N TYR A 46 -1.60 10.90 3.21
CA TYR A 46 -2.13 12.07 3.89
C TYR A 46 -1.47 12.28 5.26
N ILE A 47 -1.33 11.22 6.06
CA ILE A 47 -0.64 11.28 7.37
C ILE A 47 0.80 11.76 7.17
N ILE A 48 1.55 11.17 6.23
CA ILE A 48 2.92 11.59 5.94
C ILE A 48 2.96 13.07 5.54
N ALA A 49 2.07 13.51 4.65
CA ALA A 49 2.01 14.89 4.19
C ALA A 49 1.70 15.88 5.34
N VAL A 50 0.74 15.55 6.21
CA VAL A 50 0.37 16.39 7.36
C VAL A 50 1.52 16.46 8.36
N CYS A 51 2.11 15.33 8.74
CA CYS A 51 3.23 15.29 9.67
C CYS A 51 4.44 16.07 9.13
N ALA A 52 4.73 15.97 7.83
CA ALA A 52 5.79 16.76 7.19
C ALA A 52 5.47 18.26 7.10
N THR A 53 4.21 18.64 6.86
CA THR A 53 3.79 20.04 6.70
C THR A 53 3.81 20.81 8.03
N PHE A 54 3.41 20.14 9.11
CA PHE A 54 3.28 20.75 10.44
C PHE A 54 4.43 20.38 11.39
N ASP A 55 5.46 19.68 10.89
CA ASP A 55 6.61 19.19 11.66
C ASP A 55 6.20 18.48 12.97
N LEU A 56 5.12 17.68 12.90
CA LEU A 56 4.54 17.03 14.08
C LEU A 56 5.44 15.91 14.62
N VAL A 57 6.10 15.20 13.70
CA VAL A 57 6.97 14.06 13.97
C VAL A 57 8.06 14.05 12.92
N LYS A 58 9.28 13.67 13.33
CA LYS A 58 10.37 13.42 12.39
C LYS A 58 10.01 12.28 11.45
N ILE A 59 9.87 12.59 10.16
CA ILE A 59 9.63 11.59 9.11
C ILE A 59 10.94 10.86 8.81
N ASP A 60 11.23 9.82 9.58
CA ASP A 60 12.34 8.91 9.33
C ASP A 60 11.87 7.58 8.73
N PHE A 61 12.84 6.76 8.32
CA PHE A 61 12.56 5.46 7.73
C PHE A 61 11.75 4.56 8.65
N THR A 62 11.98 4.63 9.97
CA THR A 62 11.27 3.84 10.97
C THR A 62 9.80 4.25 11.07
N PHE A 63 9.51 5.55 11.04
CA PHE A 63 8.15 6.08 11.02
C PHE A 63 7.38 5.61 9.79
N ILE A 64 8.00 5.71 8.60
CA ILE A 64 7.39 5.25 7.36
C ILE A 64 7.13 3.74 7.42
N LEU A 65 8.10 2.95 7.87
CA LEU A 65 7.96 1.50 7.99
C LEU A 65 6.83 1.09 8.96
N ALA A 66 6.63 1.86 10.04
CA ALA A 66 5.53 1.62 10.97
C ALA A 66 4.16 1.90 10.34
N LEU A 67 4.04 2.95 9.52
CA LEU A 67 2.82 3.24 8.77
C LEU A 67 2.53 2.17 7.71
N GLU A 68 3.55 1.73 6.97
CA GLU A 68 3.41 0.65 5.99
C GLU A 68 2.99 -0.67 6.65
N ALA A 69 3.57 -1.00 7.81
CA ALA A 69 3.14 -2.17 8.58
C ALA A 69 1.67 -2.07 9.04
N ALA A 70 1.20 -0.87 9.38
CA ALA A 70 -0.21 -0.64 9.68
C ALA A 70 -1.10 -0.81 8.44
N VAL A 71 -0.67 -0.33 7.28
CA VAL A 71 -1.36 -0.56 5.99
C VAL A 71 -1.48 -2.05 5.69
N VAL A 72 -0.38 -2.81 5.80
CA VAL A 72 -0.40 -4.27 5.60
C VAL A 72 -1.39 -4.96 6.52
N ALA A 73 -1.44 -4.55 7.79
CA ALA A 73 -2.38 -5.12 8.75
C ALA A 73 -3.83 -4.82 8.36
N VAL A 74 -4.14 -3.60 7.92
CA VAL A 74 -5.48 -3.19 7.50
C VAL A 74 -5.90 -3.90 6.20
N GLU A 75 -5.05 -3.91 5.19
CA GLU A 75 -5.31 -4.59 3.91
C GLU A 75 -5.53 -6.08 4.08
N TRP A 76 -4.68 -6.76 4.86
CA TRP A 76 -4.88 -8.16 5.20
C TRP A 76 -6.27 -8.41 5.78
N ARG A 77 -6.73 -7.55 6.69
CA ARG A 77 -8.05 -7.68 7.33
C ARG A 77 -9.18 -7.39 6.35
N ILE A 78 -9.02 -6.40 5.47
CA ILE A 78 -9.98 -6.11 4.37
C ILE A 78 -10.09 -7.31 3.44
N LEU A 79 -8.98 -7.86 2.97
CA LEU A 79 -8.96 -9.01 2.05
C LEU A 79 -9.56 -10.25 2.70
N LEU A 80 -9.18 -10.55 3.95
CA LEU A 80 -9.74 -11.69 4.69
C LEU A 80 -11.24 -11.54 4.91
N TYR A 81 -11.72 -10.34 5.20
CA TYR A 81 -13.14 -10.07 5.38
C TYR A 81 -13.92 -10.17 4.05
N ALA A 82 -13.37 -9.61 2.97
CA ALA A 82 -14.05 -9.55 1.67
C ALA A 82 -14.04 -10.89 0.92
N LEU A 83 -12.99 -11.70 1.07
CA LEU A 83 -12.77 -12.91 0.27
C LEU A 83 -12.83 -14.20 1.09
N GLY A 84 -12.81 -14.11 2.43
CA GLY A 84 -12.73 -15.27 3.31
C GLY A 84 -11.44 -16.07 3.11
N GLY A 85 -11.46 -17.37 3.45
CA GLY A 85 -10.35 -18.28 3.11
C GLY A 85 -9.14 -18.22 4.04
N ASP A 86 -7.95 -18.53 3.50
CA ASP A 86 -6.73 -18.66 4.28
C ASP A 86 -6.13 -17.30 4.65
N SER A 87 -6.20 -16.99 5.94
CA SER A 87 -5.61 -15.81 6.52
C SER A 87 -4.11 -15.64 6.21
N ARG A 88 -3.32 -16.72 6.16
CA ARG A 88 -1.88 -16.62 5.87
C ARG A 88 -1.63 -16.21 4.43
N ARG A 89 -2.43 -16.70 3.49
CA ARG A 89 -2.39 -16.27 2.08
C ARG A 89 -2.63 -14.77 1.98
N HIS A 90 -3.71 -14.25 2.57
CA HIS A 90 -4.04 -12.82 2.50
C HIS A 90 -2.98 -11.92 3.14
N PHE A 91 -2.44 -12.33 4.30
CA PHE A 91 -1.36 -11.60 4.95
C PHE A 91 -0.10 -11.54 4.08
N LYS A 92 0.35 -12.69 3.53
CA LYS A 92 1.50 -12.74 2.63
C LYS A 92 1.31 -11.88 1.39
N THR A 93 0.12 -11.92 0.79
CA THR A 93 -0.17 -11.10 -0.40
C THR A 93 -0.09 -9.62 -0.06
N SER A 94 -0.75 -9.14 1.00
CA SER A 94 -0.71 -7.73 1.40
C SER A 94 0.72 -7.27 1.72
N LEU A 95 1.48 -8.08 2.47
CA LEU A 95 2.87 -7.76 2.77
C LEU A 95 3.72 -7.58 1.50
N ILE A 96 3.58 -8.48 0.52
CA ILE A 96 4.39 -8.43 -0.70
C ILE A 96 3.96 -7.29 -1.61
N MET A 97 2.64 -7.07 -1.76
CA MET A 97 2.09 -5.95 -2.53
C MET A 97 2.59 -4.62 -1.99
N ASN A 98 2.38 -4.39 -0.70
CA ASN A 98 2.80 -3.17 -0.03
C ASN A 98 4.34 -2.98 -0.09
N ALA A 99 5.12 -4.05 0.11
CA ALA A 99 6.58 -3.97 0.00
C ALA A 99 7.05 -3.60 -1.41
N ILE A 100 6.43 -4.16 -2.46
CA ILE A 100 6.77 -3.81 -3.85
C ILE A 100 6.38 -2.35 -4.11
N SER A 101 5.16 -1.94 -3.74
CA SER A 101 4.70 -0.55 -3.87
C SER A 101 5.63 0.44 -3.18
N PHE A 102 6.07 0.13 -1.95
CA PHE A 102 7.01 0.92 -1.19
C PHE A 102 8.38 1.04 -1.87
N LEU A 103 8.95 -0.07 -2.33
CA LEU A 103 10.23 -0.09 -3.04
C LEU A 103 10.18 0.73 -4.34
N PHE A 104 9.08 0.63 -5.10
CA PHE A 104 8.86 1.46 -6.27
C PHE A 104 8.70 2.94 -5.93
N GLY A 105 8.00 3.25 -4.84
CA GLY A 105 7.89 4.61 -4.31
C GLY A 105 9.25 5.20 -3.96
N LEU A 106 10.10 4.44 -3.25
CA LEU A 106 11.47 4.85 -2.95
C LEU A 106 12.28 5.11 -4.22
N TRP A 107 12.21 4.21 -5.22
CA TRP A 107 12.95 4.35 -6.46
C TRP A 107 12.55 5.58 -7.28
N LEU A 108 11.25 5.92 -7.31
CA LEU A 108 10.74 7.06 -8.08
C LEU A 108 10.89 8.41 -7.37
N PHE A 109 10.72 8.46 -6.05
CA PHE A 109 10.62 9.70 -5.29
C PHE A 109 11.84 10.00 -4.40
N HIS A 110 12.74 9.04 -4.20
CA HIS A 110 14.04 9.30 -3.60
C HIS A 110 15.05 9.48 -4.75
N PRO A 111 15.35 10.71 -5.18
CA PRO A 111 16.31 10.93 -6.24
C PRO A 111 17.63 10.30 -5.83
N HIS A 112 18.19 9.46 -6.70
CA HIS A 112 19.58 9.03 -6.61
C HIS A 112 20.45 10.29 -6.61
N SER A 113 20.79 10.82 -5.42
CA SER A 113 21.87 11.77 -5.26
C SER A 113 23.18 11.02 -5.49
N VAL A 114 23.60 11.01 -6.76
CA VAL A 114 25.00 10.86 -7.15
C VAL A 114 25.67 12.21 -6.96
#